data_AF-A0A923RLC9-F1
#
_entry.id   AF-A0A923RLC9-F1
#
_cell.length_a   1.000
_cell.length_b   1.000
_cell.length_c   1.000
_cell.angle_alpha   90.00
_cell.angle_beta   90.00
_cell.angle_gamma   90.00
#
_symmetry.space_group_name_H-M   'P 1'
#
loop_
_entity.id
_entity.type
_entity.pdbx_description
1 polymer ?
#
loop_
_entity_poly.entity_id
_entity_poly.type
_entity_poly.pdbx_seq_one_letter_code
_entity_poly.pdbx_strand_id
1 'polypeptide(L)'
;MRSEKKEKRERTERPGRRVGFKTILHFIEILVIAAAVIFVTNKVTQKDEPQITSSFISNKLEMVSELTTAKLTYNGLVYYSDGSIPLLTQKSFTMTYRAEVRAGVDLSKAEIKITDKEVLLTLPAVQILDTVVDSDSIQFYDEKAALLNWGKKTDVLDGMTAAQKDVEEKADFDSLKLEAKTQTKQLLTGIFSGSIGNRELVVKFAE
;
A
#
# COMPACT_ATOMS: atom_id res chain seq x y z
N MET A 1 -28.36 -6.08 107.31
CA MET A 1 -27.82 -4.71 107.17
C MET A 1 -26.33 -4.80 106.89
N ARG A 2 -25.90 -4.65 105.63
CA ARG A 2 -24.49 -4.48 105.27
C ARG A 2 -24.39 -3.71 103.96
N SER A 3 -23.55 -2.67 104.03
CA SER A 3 -23.29 -1.60 103.08
C SER A 3 -22.96 -2.03 101.65
N GLU A 4 -23.61 -1.40 100.67
CA GLU A 4 -23.15 -1.35 99.30
C GLU A 4 -21.88 -0.49 99.19
N LYS A 5 -20.81 -1.07 98.67
CA LYS A 5 -19.58 -0.36 98.30
C LYS A 5 -19.53 -0.32 96.77
N LYS A 6 -19.87 0.82 96.16
CA LYS A 6 -19.72 1.03 94.72
C LYS A 6 -18.27 1.43 94.41
N GLU A 7 -17.58 0.55 93.69
CA GLU A 7 -16.24 0.74 93.15
C GLU A 7 -16.30 1.64 91.91
N LYS A 8 -15.62 2.79 91.94
CA LYS A 8 -15.46 3.70 90.79
C LYS A 8 -14.38 3.12 89.87
N ARG A 9 -14.76 2.70 88.66
CA ARG A 9 -13.80 2.45 87.57
C ARG A 9 -13.54 3.75 86.82
N GLU A 10 -12.33 4.29 86.92
CA GLU A 10 -11.86 5.35 86.02
C GLU A 10 -11.60 4.76 84.64
N ARG A 11 -12.30 5.27 83.62
CA ARG A 11 -12.04 4.98 82.21
C ARG A 11 -11.20 6.13 81.66
N THR A 12 -9.90 5.93 81.51
CA THR A 12 -9.02 6.88 80.81
C THR A 12 -9.35 6.88 79.32
N GLU A 13 -10.07 7.89 78.85
CA GLU A 13 -10.26 8.15 77.43
C GLU A 13 -8.96 8.71 76.82
N ARG A 14 -8.53 8.14 75.69
CA ARG A 14 -7.38 8.65 74.92
C ARG A 14 -7.79 9.97 74.25
N PRO A 15 -6.96 11.03 74.25
CA PRO A 15 -7.34 12.30 73.65
C PRO A 15 -7.40 12.16 72.12
N GLY A 16 -8.61 12.24 71.57
CA GLY A 16 -8.84 12.32 70.12
C GLY A 16 -8.25 13.61 69.56
N ARG A 17 -7.29 13.47 68.64
CA ARG A 17 -6.64 14.59 67.94
C ARG A 17 -7.69 15.29 67.07
N ARG A 18 -8.27 16.38 67.57
CA ARG A 18 -9.16 17.25 66.78
C ARG A 18 -8.34 17.89 65.66
N VAL A 19 -8.58 17.47 64.43
CA VAL A 19 -7.96 18.07 63.25
C VAL A 19 -8.54 19.48 63.12
N GLY A 20 -7.66 20.49 63.19
CA GLY A 20 -8.08 21.90 63.15
C GLY A 20 -8.72 22.26 61.82
N PHE A 21 -9.72 23.13 61.83
CA PHE A 21 -10.47 23.57 60.64
C PHE A 21 -9.56 24.05 59.50
N LYS A 22 -8.42 24.67 59.83
CA LYS A 22 -7.39 25.09 58.86
C LYS A 22 -6.72 23.92 58.14
N THR A 23 -6.50 22.80 58.82
CA THR A 23 -5.94 21.59 58.22
C THR A 23 -6.94 20.95 57.26
N ILE A 24 -8.23 20.96 57.60
CA ILE A 24 -9.30 20.47 56.72
C ILE A 24 -9.38 21.34 55.45
N LEU A 25 -9.30 22.67 55.58
CA LEU A 25 -9.28 23.59 54.44
C LEU A 25 -8.10 23.32 53.49
N HIS A 26 -6.89 23.14 54.02
CA HIS A 26 -5.71 22.83 53.23
C HIS A 26 -5.82 21.49 52.50
N PHE A 27 -6.42 20.47 53.14
CA PHE A 27 -6.66 19.18 52.48
C PHE A 27 -7.64 19.31 51.30
N ILE A 28 -8.67 20.15 51.41
CA ILE A 28 -9.62 20.42 50.33
C ILE A 28 -8.92 21.12 49.16
N GLU A 29 -8.07 22.11 49.44
CA GLU A 29 -7.31 22.84 48.42
C GLU A 29 -6.39 21.92 47.60
N ILE A 30 -5.68 21.01 48.27
CA ILE A 30 -4.83 19.99 47.61
C ILE A 30 -5.66 19.05 46.73
N LEU A 31 -6.85 18.65 47.19
CA LEU A 31 -7.75 17.77 46.44
C LEU A 31 -8.27 18.42 45.15
N VAL A 32 -8.59 19.72 45.21
CA VAL A 32 -9.01 20.49 44.03
C VAL A 32 -7.87 20.61 43.02
N ILE A 33 -6.65 20.87 43.49
CA ILE A 33 -5.46 20.94 42.62
C ILE A 33 -5.19 19.57 41.98
N ALA A 34 -5.26 18.48 42.75
CA ALA A 34 -5.07 17.14 42.22
C ALA A 34 -6.14 16.77 41.16
N ALA A 35 -7.40 17.11 41.41
CA ALA A 35 -8.48 16.91 40.44
C ALA A 35 -8.28 17.74 39.16
N ALA A 36 -7.82 18.99 39.29
CA ALA A 36 -7.50 19.85 38.16
C ALA A 36 -6.32 19.31 37.36
N VAL A 37 -5.27 18.82 38.02
CA VAL A 37 -4.13 18.17 37.36
C VAL A 37 -4.60 16.93 36.61
N ILE A 38 -5.41 16.06 37.23
CA ILE A 38 -5.97 14.86 36.58
C ILE A 38 -6.84 15.24 35.37
N PHE A 39 -7.66 16.28 35.50
CA PHE A 39 -8.51 16.77 34.40
C PHE A 39 -7.68 17.31 33.23
N VAL A 40 -6.65 18.12 33.52
CA VAL A 40 -5.73 18.65 32.52
C VAL A 40 -4.91 17.52 31.89
N THR A 41 -4.39 16.57 32.67
CA THR A 41 -3.67 15.43 32.11
C THR A 41 -4.58 14.55 31.27
N ASN A 42 -5.84 14.32 31.65
CA ASN A 42 -6.78 13.56 30.81
C ASN A 42 -7.14 14.32 29.52
N LYS A 43 -7.27 15.65 29.57
CA LYS A 43 -7.47 16.51 28.39
C LYS A 43 -6.26 16.56 27.46
N VAL A 44 -5.04 16.56 28.00
CA VAL A 44 -3.78 16.63 27.25
C VAL A 44 -3.32 15.24 26.76
N THR A 45 -3.69 14.17 27.46
CA THR A 45 -3.39 12.77 27.07
C THR A 45 -4.42 12.25 26.07
N GLN A 46 -5.58 12.91 25.92
CA GLN A 46 -6.29 12.94 24.64
C GLN A 46 -5.46 13.76 23.64
N LYS A 47 -4.29 13.24 23.27
CA LYS A 47 -3.73 13.53 21.95
C LYS A 47 -4.81 13.10 20.98
N ASP A 48 -5.37 14.05 20.25
CA ASP A 48 -6.08 13.76 19.02
C ASP A 48 -5.17 12.80 18.23
N GLU A 49 -5.51 11.51 18.18
CA GLU A 49 -4.94 10.62 17.19
C GLU A 49 -5.12 11.35 15.86
N PRO A 50 -4.07 11.46 15.01
CA PRO A 50 -4.22 12.14 13.73
C PRO A 50 -5.45 11.53 13.05
N GLN A 51 -6.51 12.33 12.94
CA GLN A 51 -7.76 11.89 12.34
C GLN A 51 -7.40 11.54 10.90
N ILE A 52 -7.24 10.24 10.63
CA ILE A 52 -6.99 9.74 9.29
C ILE A 52 -8.26 10.05 8.51
N THR A 53 -8.20 11.16 7.81
CA THR A 53 -9.25 11.65 6.94
C THR A 53 -9.07 11.01 5.57
N SER A 54 -10.17 10.82 4.85
CA SER A 54 -10.12 10.32 3.47
C SER A 54 -9.17 11.15 2.62
N SER A 55 -9.09 12.47 2.87
CA SER A 55 -8.17 13.38 2.18
C SER A 55 -6.69 13.07 2.43
N PHE A 56 -6.28 12.63 3.63
CA PHE A 56 -4.89 12.24 3.89
C PHE A 56 -4.47 11.03 3.05
N ILE A 57 -5.35 10.02 2.95
CA ILE A 57 -5.10 8.83 2.13
C ILE A 57 -5.17 9.20 0.65
N SER A 58 -6.16 9.98 0.23
CA SER A 58 -6.30 10.47 -1.15
C SER A 58 -5.05 11.20 -1.61
N ASN A 59 -4.54 12.14 -0.82
CA ASN A 59 -3.31 12.88 -1.14
C ASN A 59 -2.09 11.95 -1.30
N LYS A 60 -1.98 10.89 -0.49
CA LYS A 60 -0.91 9.89 -0.62
C LYS A 60 -1.02 9.08 -1.90
N LEU A 61 -2.24 8.73 -2.32
CA LEU A 61 -2.49 7.98 -3.55
C LEU A 61 -2.33 8.86 -4.79
N GLU A 62 -2.74 10.14 -4.74
CA GLU A 62 -2.56 11.10 -5.83
C GLU A 62 -1.08 11.38 -6.13
N MET A 63 -0.22 11.42 -5.11
CA MET A 63 1.24 11.50 -5.33
C MET A 63 1.79 10.32 -6.13
N VAL A 64 1.06 9.20 -6.19
CA VAL A 64 1.42 8.00 -6.93
C VAL A 64 0.25 7.63 -7.85
N SER A 65 -0.05 8.50 -8.82
CA SER A 65 -1.19 8.30 -9.72
C SER A 65 -1.15 6.93 -10.41
N GLU A 66 -0.02 6.55 -11.01
CA GLU A 66 0.17 5.23 -11.62
C GLU A 66 1.21 4.43 -10.83
N LEU A 67 0.82 3.26 -10.34
CA LEU A 67 1.68 2.36 -9.57
C LEU A 67 1.94 1.09 -10.37
N THR A 68 3.15 0.94 -10.92
CA THR A 68 3.66 -0.33 -11.43
C THR A 68 4.13 -1.20 -10.27
N THR A 69 3.62 -2.43 -10.18
CA THR A 69 3.98 -3.35 -9.08
C THR A 69 4.49 -4.70 -9.54
N ALA A 70 4.34 -5.03 -10.82
CA ALA A 70 4.96 -6.22 -11.40
C ALA A 70 5.50 -5.91 -12.80
N LYS A 71 6.56 -6.64 -13.15
CA LYS A 71 7.27 -6.52 -14.41
C LYS A 71 7.62 -7.89 -14.93
N LEU A 72 7.30 -8.14 -16.19
CA LEU A 72 7.71 -9.34 -16.92
C LEU A 72 8.79 -8.95 -17.94
N THR A 73 9.93 -9.62 -17.89
CA THR A 73 10.91 -9.58 -18.99
C THR A 73 10.66 -10.77 -19.91
N TYR A 74 10.19 -10.49 -21.11
CA TYR A 74 9.90 -11.47 -22.15
C TYR A 74 11.07 -11.56 -23.12
N ASN A 75 11.57 -12.77 -23.39
CA ASN A 75 12.58 -13.01 -24.41
C ASN A 75 11.93 -13.82 -25.52
N GLY A 76 11.72 -13.20 -26.68
CA GLY A 76 10.98 -13.78 -27.79
C GLY A 76 11.89 -14.31 -28.90
N LEU A 77 11.38 -15.29 -29.63
CA LEU A 77 11.93 -15.81 -30.88
C LEU A 77 10.80 -15.88 -31.90
N VAL A 78 10.91 -15.08 -32.96
CA VAL A 78 9.88 -14.98 -34.00
C VAL A 78 10.46 -15.41 -35.33
N TYR A 79 9.70 -16.23 -36.04
CA TYR A 79 9.91 -16.48 -37.46
C TYR A 79 8.88 -15.65 -38.23
N TYR A 80 9.35 -14.66 -38.99
CA TYR A 80 8.51 -13.86 -39.86
C TYR A 80 8.70 -14.32 -41.30
N SER A 81 7.62 -14.35 -42.07
CA SER A 81 7.64 -14.64 -43.50
C SER A 81 6.52 -13.85 -44.19
N ASP A 82 6.89 -12.89 -45.03
CA ASP A 82 5.96 -12.19 -45.92
C ASP A 82 6.34 -12.40 -47.39
N GLY A 83 5.32 -12.59 -48.23
CA GLY A 83 5.47 -12.82 -49.66
C GLY A 83 4.31 -13.59 -50.29
N SER A 84 3.60 -12.93 -51.20
CA SER A 84 2.50 -13.52 -51.98
C SER A 84 2.98 -14.33 -53.20
N ILE A 85 4.27 -14.22 -53.57
CA ILE A 85 4.86 -14.82 -54.77
C ILE A 85 6.11 -15.62 -54.36
N PRO A 86 6.10 -16.97 -54.47
CA PRO A 86 7.27 -17.79 -54.19
C PRO A 86 8.44 -17.39 -55.10
N LEU A 87 9.66 -17.25 -54.55
CA LEU A 87 10.95 -16.98 -55.23
C LEU A 87 11.31 -15.52 -55.59
N LEU A 88 10.42 -14.53 -55.48
CA LEU A 88 10.76 -13.12 -55.81
C LEU A 88 10.66 -12.13 -54.64
N THR A 89 9.72 -12.33 -53.71
CA THR A 89 9.44 -11.37 -52.62
C THR A 89 9.40 -12.00 -51.23
N GLN A 90 9.85 -13.26 -51.07
CA GLN A 90 9.90 -13.91 -49.76
C GLN A 90 10.96 -13.22 -48.89
N LYS A 91 10.51 -12.31 -48.02
CA LYS A 91 11.29 -11.85 -46.87
C LYS A 91 10.94 -12.78 -45.72
N SER A 92 11.81 -13.74 -45.45
CA SER A 92 11.73 -14.55 -44.23
C SER A 92 12.91 -14.23 -43.34
N PHE A 93 12.67 -14.03 -42.05
CA PHE A 93 13.74 -13.86 -41.06
C PHE A 93 13.38 -14.54 -39.76
N THR A 94 14.39 -15.07 -39.07
CA THR A 94 14.30 -15.43 -37.67
C THR A 94 14.82 -14.25 -36.86
N MET A 95 14.18 -13.91 -35.76
CA MET A 95 14.59 -12.78 -34.93
C MET A 95 14.42 -13.11 -33.45
N THR A 96 15.41 -12.77 -32.65
CA THR A 96 15.26 -12.70 -31.19
C THR A 96 15.09 -11.25 -30.76
N TYR A 97 14.39 -11.05 -29.65
CA TYR A 97 14.21 -9.75 -29.05
C TYR A 97 13.89 -9.91 -27.57
N ARG A 98 14.03 -8.81 -26.83
CA ARG A 98 13.58 -8.68 -25.45
C ARG A 98 12.50 -7.61 -25.37
N ALA A 99 11.47 -7.91 -24.59
CA ALA A 99 10.42 -6.96 -24.26
C ALA A 99 10.22 -6.93 -22.75
N GLU A 100 9.70 -5.80 -22.28
CA GLU A 100 9.32 -5.56 -20.91
C GLU A 100 7.84 -5.22 -20.87
N VAL A 101 7.09 -5.97 -20.06
CA VAL A 101 5.66 -5.72 -19.84
C VAL A 101 5.49 -5.30 -18.40
N ARG A 102 4.85 -4.15 -18.18
CA ARG A 102 4.57 -3.60 -16.85
C ARG A 102 3.09 -3.69 -16.54
N ALA A 103 2.78 -4.16 -15.34
CA ALA A 103 1.42 -4.22 -14.83
C ALA A 103 1.27 -3.47 -13.51
N GLY A 104 0.12 -2.86 -13.34
CA GLY A 104 -0.12 -1.98 -12.22
C GLY A 104 -1.55 -1.45 -12.13
N VAL A 105 -1.70 -0.42 -11.32
CA VAL A 105 -2.99 0.15 -10.94
C VAL A 105 -2.89 1.67 -10.95
N ASP A 106 -3.94 2.31 -11.47
CA ASP A 106 -4.14 3.74 -11.33
C ASP A 106 -4.74 4.05 -9.95
N LEU A 107 -3.92 4.51 -9.01
CA LEU A 107 -4.35 4.80 -7.64
C LEU A 107 -5.16 6.09 -7.54
N SER A 108 -5.10 6.99 -8.53
CA SER A 108 -5.90 8.23 -8.49
C SER A 108 -7.40 7.96 -8.65
N LYS A 109 -7.76 6.77 -9.15
CA LYS A 109 -9.14 6.30 -9.28
C LYS A 109 -9.60 5.46 -8.09
N ALA A 110 -8.80 5.37 -7.04
CA ALA A 110 -9.14 4.58 -5.86
C ALA A 110 -10.28 5.24 -5.06
N GLU A 111 -11.25 4.44 -4.63
CA GLU A 111 -12.27 4.87 -3.69
C GLU A 111 -11.85 4.52 -2.26
N ILE A 112 -11.98 5.49 -1.35
CA ILE A 112 -11.62 5.33 0.06
C ILE A 112 -12.88 5.46 0.92
N LYS A 113 -13.12 4.46 1.77
CA LYS A 113 -14.16 4.51 2.80
C LYS A 113 -13.52 4.22 4.16
N ILE A 114 -13.74 5.11 5.12
CA ILE A 114 -13.19 4.99 6.47
C ILE A 114 -14.35 4.74 7.44
N THR A 115 -14.17 3.74 8.28
CA THR A 115 -15.08 3.41 9.39
C THR A 115 -14.31 3.43 10.71
N ASP A 116 -14.99 3.14 11.81
CA ASP A 116 -14.34 3.05 13.13
C ASP A 116 -13.33 1.89 13.22
N LYS A 117 -13.52 0.83 12.43
CA LYS A 117 -12.73 -0.41 12.49
C LYS A 117 -11.83 -0.63 11.28
N GLU A 118 -12.19 -0.09 10.13
CA GLU A 118 -11.57 -0.44 8.86
C GLU A 118 -11.35 0.79 7.98
N VAL A 119 -10.26 0.76 7.22
CA VAL A 119 -10.04 1.58 6.03
C VAL A 119 -10.23 0.67 4.82
N LEU A 120 -11.32 0.86 4.09
CA LEU A 120 -11.61 0.15 2.86
C LEU A 120 -11.09 0.95 1.67
N LEU A 121 -10.16 0.36 0.94
CA LEU A 121 -9.58 0.90 -0.27
C LEU A 121 -10.02 0.05 -1.47
N THR A 122 -10.86 0.61 -2.33
CA THR A 122 -11.28 -0.04 -3.57
C THR A 122 -10.47 0.54 -4.73
N LEU A 123 -9.59 -0.27 -5.27
CA LEU A 123 -8.73 0.07 -6.40
C LEU A 123 -9.41 -0.31 -7.72
N PRO A 124 -9.10 0.36 -8.85
CA PRO A 124 -9.49 -0.16 -10.15
C PRO A 124 -8.82 -1.52 -10.44
N ALA A 125 -9.34 -2.22 -11.45
CA ALA A 125 -8.74 -3.47 -11.92
C ALA A 125 -7.28 -3.26 -12.36
N VAL A 126 -6.43 -4.26 -12.08
CA VAL A 126 -5.03 -4.27 -12.53
C VAL A 126 -4.99 -4.36 -14.05
N GLN A 127 -4.17 -3.52 -14.67
CA GLN A 127 -4.02 -3.45 -16.12
C GLN A 127 -2.56 -3.60 -16.53
N ILE A 128 -2.35 -4.02 -17.78
CA ILE A 128 -1.05 -3.85 -18.43
C ILE A 128 -0.93 -2.35 -18.74
N LEU A 129 0.08 -1.71 -18.16
CA LEU A 129 0.33 -0.29 -18.30
C LEU A 129 1.09 -0.03 -19.60
N ASP A 130 2.11 -0.85 -19.87
CA ASP A 130 2.83 -0.83 -21.13
C ASP A 130 3.50 -2.16 -21.45
N THR A 131 3.83 -2.27 -22.74
CA THR A 131 4.70 -3.27 -23.32
C THR A 131 5.74 -2.51 -24.13
N VAL A 132 7.02 -2.68 -23.79
CA VAL A 132 8.14 -2.01 -24.43
C VAL A 132 9.09 -3.05 -25.00
N VAL A 133 9.18 -3.12 -26.32
CA VAL A 133 10.23 -3.90 -27.00
C VAL A 133 11.52 -3.10 -26.98
N ASP A 134 12.59 -3.71 -26.48
CA ASP A 134 13.93 -3.14 -26.53
C ASP A 134 14.48 -3.28 -27.95
N SER A 135 14.45 -2.18 -28.71
CA SER A 135 14.92 -2.15 -30.09
C SER A 135 16.37 -2.58 -30.24
N ASP A 136 17.21 -2.30 -29.25
CA ASP A 136 18.64 -2.60 -29.29
C ASP A 136 18.92 -4.09 -29.02
N SER A 137 17.95 -4.80 -28.45
CA SER A 137 18.00 -6.25 -28.24
C SER A 137 17.64 -7.08 -29.47
N ILE A 138 17.12 -6.44 -30.52
CA ILE A 138 16.66 -7.13 -31.72
C ILE A 138 17.88 -7.70 -32.47
N GLN A 139 17.92 -9.02 -32.64
CA GLN A 139 18.92 -9.69 -33.46
C GLN A 139 18.24 -10.51 -34.54
N PHE A 140 18.59 -10.20 -35.79
CA PHE A 140 18.12 -10.95 -36.96
C PHE A 140 19.09 -12.10 -37.27
N TYR A 141 18.52 -13.27 -37.50
CA TYR A 141 19.21 -14.47 -37.91
C TYR A 141 18.67 -14.90 -39.27
N ASP A 142 19.56 -15.05 -40.25
CA ASP A 142 19.28 -15.78 -41.47
C ASP A 142 20.54 -16.50 -41.99
N GLU A 143 20.36 -17.74 -42.44
CA GLU A 143 21.39 -18.57 -43.06
C GLU A 143 21.51 -18.31 -44.59
N LYS A 144 20.56 -17.60 -45.22
CA LYS A 144 20.54 -17.42 -46.69
C LYS A 144 20.69 -15.98 -47.21
N ALA A 145 20.68 -14.97 -46.34
CA ALA A 145 20.67 -13.57 -46.74
C ALA A 145 21.88 -12.74 -46.28
N ALA A 146 23.06 -13.36 -46.14
CA ALA A 146 24.32 -12.64 -45.98
C ALA A 146 24.69 -11.68 -47.14
N LEU A 147 23.80 -11.49 -48.13
CA LEU A 147 24.02 -10.71 -49.35
C LEU A 147 23.16 -9.45 -49.49
N LEU A 148 22.26 -9.14 -48.55
CA LEU A 148 21.48 -7.91 -48.57
C LEU A 148 21.71 -7.16 -47.26
N ASN A 149 22.24 -5.94 -47.35
CA ASN A 149 22.52 -5.05 -46.22
C ASN A 149 21.24 -4.76 -45.40
N TRP A 150 20.95 -5.60 -44.41
CA TRP A 150 19.82 -5.50 -43.48
C TRP A 150 20.12 -4.51 -42.33
N GLY A 151 20.37 -3.26 -42.71
CA GLY A 151 20.55 -2.13 -41.79
C GLY A 151 19.59 -0.97 -42.08
N LYS A 152 18.50 -1.21 -42.84
CA LYS A 152 17.54 -0.17 -43.21
C LYS A 152 16.46 -0.05 -42.12
N LYS A 153 16.12 1.19 -41.75
CA LYS A 153 15.12 1.53 -40.73
C LYS A 153 13.76 0.84 -40.90
N THR A 154 13.40 0.46 -42.12
CA THR A 154 12.15 -0.25 -42.44
C THR A 154 12.13 -1.67 -41.89
N ASP A 155 13.24 -2.40 -41.92
CA ASP A 155 13.27 -3.81 -41.48
C ASP A 155 13.22 -3.92 -39.94
N VAL A 156 13.74 -2.90 -39.23
CA VAL A 156 13.60 -2.79 -37.76
C VAL A 156 12.15 -2.47 -37.35
N LEU A 157 11.43 -1.66 -38.12
CA LEU A 157 10.02 -1.36 -37.85
C LEU A 157 9.14 -2.61 -37.99
N ASP A 158 9.37 -3.41 -39.02
CA ASP A 158 8.66 -4.68 -39.22
C ASP A 158 8.99 -5.68 -38.10
N GLY A 159 10.27 -5.76 -37.69
CA GLY A 159 10.70 -6.55 -36.53
C GLY A 159 10.05 -6.10 -35.22
N MET A 160 10.01 -4.80 -34.94
CA MET A 160 9.32 -4.27 -33.75
C MET A 160 7.82 -4.59 -33.76
N THR A 161 7.17 -4.49 -34.93
CA THR A 161 5.74 -4.82 -35.07
C THR A 161 5.50 -6.31 -34.81
N ALA A 162 6.34 -7.18 -35.36
CA ALA A 162 6.26 -8.62 -35.14
C ALA A 162 6.52 -9.00 -33.67
N ALA A 163 7.52 -8.37 -33.04
CA ALA A 163 7.82 -8.54 -31.62
C ALA A 163 6.67 -8.09 -30.72
N GLN A 164 6.09 -6.92 -30.98
CA GLN A 164 4.94 -6.40 -30.22
C GLN A 164 3.77 -7.39 -30.25
N LYS A 165 3.43 -7.87 -31.45
CA LYS A 165 2.35 -8.85 -31.64
C LYS A 165 2.63 -10.18 -30.92
N ASP A 166 3.87 -10.65 -30.99
CA ASP A 166 4.27 -11.90 -30.34
C ASP A 166 4.15 -11.82 -28.81
N VAL A 167 4.50 -10.68 -28.20
CA VAL A 167 4.26 -10.42 -26.76
C VAL A 167 2.76 -10.41 -26.46
N GLU A 168 1.96 -9.68 -27.23
CA GLU A 168 0.51 -9.58 -27.02
C GLU A 168 -0.22 -10.92 -27.10
N GLU A 169 0.24 -11.82 -27.97
CA GLU A 169 -0.38 -13.13 -28.16
C GLU A 169 0.12 -14.20 -27.18
N LYS A 170 1.38 -14.11 -26.72
CA LYS A 170 2.04 -15.23 -26.01
C LYS A 170 2.50 -14.92 -24.59
N ALA A 171 2.61 -13.65 -24.19
CA ALA A 171 3.00 -13.34 -22.83
C ALA A 171 1.86 -13.67 -21.85
N ASP A 172 2.23 -14.20 -20.68
CA ASP A 172 1.27 -14.54 -19.63
C ASP A 172 0.87 -13.29 -18.84
N PHE A 173 -0.06 -12.53 -19.42
CA PHE A 173 -0.59 -11.32 -18.79
C PHE A 173 -1.42 -11.60 -17.55
N ASP A 174 -2.06 -12.77 -17.45
CA ASP A 174 -2.90 -13.11 -16.30
C ASP A 174 -2.06 -13.36 -15.05
N SER A 175 -0.98 -14.13 -15.19
CA SER A 175 0.00 -14.34 -14.11
C SER A 175 0.64 -13.01 -13.68
N LEU A 176 1.03 -12.17 -14.64
CA LEU A 176 1.61 -10.85 -14.36
C LEU A 176 0.62 -9.93 -13.62
N LYS A 177 -0.65 -9.91 -14.02
CA LYS A 177 -1.70 -9.13 -13.33
C LYS A 177 -1.97 -9.66 -11.92
N LEU A 178 -1.93 -10.97 -11.72
CA LEU A 178 -2.10 -11.59 -10.40
C LEU A 178 -0.95 -11.23 -9.45
N GLU A 179 0.28 -11.24 -9.96
CA GLU A 179 1.46 -10.78 -9.21
C GLU A 179 1.33 -9.30 -8.85
N ALA A 180 0.98 -8.44 -9.82
CA ALA A 180 0.77 -7.02 -9.57
C ALA A 180 -0.33 -6.77 -8.51
N LYS A 181 -1.43 -7.52 -8.55
CA LYS A 181 -2.49 -7.46 -7.53
C LYS A 181 -1.94 -7.77 -6.13
N THR A 182 -1.12 -8.83 -6.03
CA THR A 182 -0.51 -9.27 -4.77
C THR A 182 0.47 -8.24 -4.23
N GLN A 183 1.37 -7.75 -5.08
CA GLN A 183 2.39 -6.76 -4.73
C GLN A 183 1.76 -5.41 -4.34
N THR A 184 0.75 -4.96 -5.08
CA THR A 184 -0.02 -3.74 -4.74
C THR A 184 -0.62 -3.85 -3.35
N LYS A 185 -1.27 -4.98 -3.02
CA LYS A 185 -1.86 -5.18 -1.69
C LYS A 185 -0.81 -5.14 -0.59
N GLN A 186 0.33 -5.80 -0.78
CA GLN A 186 1.44 -5.81 0.18
C GLN A 186 2.02 -4.41 0.38
N LEU A 187 2.28 -3.68 -0.69
CA LEU A 187 2.84 -2.33 -0.65
C LEU A 187 1.91 -1.36 0.10
N LEU A 188 0.62 -1.35 -0.24
CA LEU A 188 -0.35 -0.46 0.41
C LEU A 188 -0.54 -0.83 1.88
N THR A 189 -0.56 -2.12 2.21
CA THR A 189 -0.56 -2.58 3.61
C THR A 189 0.66 -2.05 4.36
N GLY A 190 1.85 -2.13 3.77
CA GLY A 190 3.08 -1.58 4.35
C GLY A 190 2.99 -0.07 4.59
N ILE A 191 2.60 0.69 3.57
CA ILE A 191 2.50 2.16 3.60
C ILE A 191 1.51 2.65 4.67
N PHE A 192 0.39 1.96 4.84
CA PHE A 192 -0.70 2.41 5.71
C PHE A 192 -0.71 1.77 7.09
N SER A 193 -0.01 0.66 7.32
CA SER A 193 0.05 -0.06 8.61
C SER A 193 0.34 0.83 9.82
N GLY A 194 1.25 1.81 9.68
CA GLY A 194 1.61 2.75 10.75
C GLY A 194 0.81 4.06 10.75
N SER A 195 -0.06 4.27 9.76
CA SER A 195 -0.83 5.50 9.62
C SER A 195 -2.28 5.34 10.07
N ILE A 196 -2.90 4.16 10.00
CA ILE A 196 -4.36 4.00 10.16
C ILE A 196 -4.85 3.76 11.61
N GLY A 197 -3.96 3.87 12.60
CA GLY A 197 -4.27 3.60 14.01
C GLY A 197 -4.59 2.12 14.24
N ASN A 198 -5.62 1.83 15.05
CA ASN A 198 -6.08 0.46 15.31
C ASN A 198 -7.00 -0.12 14.22
N ARG A 199 -7.16 0.57 13.08
CA ARG A 199 -8.03 0.11 11.99
C ARG A 199 -7.34 -0.94 11.14
N GLU A 200 -8.12 -1.87 10.61
CA GLU A 200 -7.66 -2.82 9.60
C GLU A 200 -7.70 -2.19 8.20
N LEU A 201 -6.66 -2.43 7.38
CA LEU A 201 -6.68 -2.04 5.96
C LEU A 201 -7.27 -3.18 5.14
N VAL A 202 -8.38 -2.90 4.46
CA VAL A 202 -9.00 -3.83 3.50
C VAL A 202 -8.80 -3.29 2.09
N VAL A 203 -7.97 -3.96 1.30
CA VAL A 203 -7.74 -3.62 -0.11
C VAL A 203 -8.57 -4.54 -1.00
N LYS A 204 -9.45 -3.95 -1.82
CA LYS A 204 -10.24 -4.62 -2.86
C LYS A 204 -9.89 -4.06 -4.24
N PHE A 205 -10.11 -4.86 -5.26
CA PHE A 205 -9.94 -4.46 -6.65
C PHE A 205 -11.31 -4.59 -7.33
N ALA A 206 -11.64 -3.62 -8.18
CA ALA A 206 -12.76 -3.73 -9.09
C ALA A 206 -12.56 -4.94 -10.02
N GLU A 207 -13.67 -5.55 -10.44
CA GLU A 207 -13.69 -6.57 -11.49
C GLU A 207 -13.47 -5.97 -12.87
#